data_AF-A0AB38EJ88-F1
#
_entry.id   AF-A0AB38EJ88-F1
#
_cell.length_a   1.000
_cell.length_b   1.000
_cell.length_c   1.000
_cell.angle_alpha   90.00
_cell.angle_beta   90.00
_cell.angle_gamma   90.00
#
_symmetry.space_group_name_H-M   'P 1'
#
loop_
_entity.id
_entity.type
_entity.pdbx_description
1 polymer ?
#
loop_
_entity_poly.entity_id
_entity_poly.type
_entity_poly.pdbx_seq_one_letter_code
_entity_poly.pdbx_strand_id
1 'polypeptide(L)'
;MYADAGYTGVEKREEHENREVIWQIAARRSTYSRLNKRSVLYKAKRKIEYCKAQTRAKVEHPFRVIKRQFGYVKVRFRGLMKNTAQLTTLFALSNLWMARKQLMGMGELRV
;
A
#
# COMPACT_ATOMS: atom_id res chain seq x y z
N MET A 1 7.21 6.82 8.80
CA MET A 1 7.29 5.74 7.80
C MET A 1 6.32 4.61 8.16
N TYR A 2 5.49 4.14 7.21
CA TYR A 2 4.57 3.02 7.43
C TYR A 2 5.24 1.70 7.03
N ALA A 3 5.04 0.65 7.83
CA ALA A 3 5.60 -0.67 7.56
C ALA A 3 4.66 -1.80 8.04
N ASP A 4 4.85 -3.00 7.51
CA ASP A 4 4.14 -4.19 7.98
C ASP A 4 4.74 -4.76 9.28
N ALA A 5 4.07 -5.76 9.86
CA ALA A 5 4.45 -6.34 11.15
C ALA A 5 5.81 -7.07 11.14
N GLY A 6 6.40 -7.36 9.99
CA GLY A 6 7.75 -7.90 9.82
C GLY A 6 8.85 -6.89 10.19
N TYR A 7 8.52 -5.58 10.18
CA TYR A 7 9.43 -4.50 10.57
C TYR A 7 9.30 -4.13 12.06
N THR A 8 8.70 -4.99 12.88
CA THR A 8 8.67 -4.77 14.34
C THR A 8 10.10 -4.70 14.88
N GLY A 9 10.47 -3.63 15.57
CA GLY A 9 11.82 -3.43 16.10
C GLY A 9 12.79 -2.77 15.11
N VAL A 10 12.32 -2.31 13.94
CA VAL A 10 13.14 -1.58 12.97
C VAL A 10 13.78 -0.33 13.58
N GLU A 11 13.10 0.30 14.53
CA GLU A 11 13.59 1.47 15.25
C GLU A 11 14.86 1.23 16.07
N LYS A 12 15.20 -0.03 16.36
CA LYS A 12 16.36 -0.42 17.18
C LYS A 12 17.59 -0.84 16.36
N ARG A 13 17.50 -0.80 15.03
CA ARG A 13 18.60 -1.22 14.15
C ARG A 13 19.64 -0.11 14.04
N GLU A 14 20.92 -0.48 14.07
CA GLU A 14 22.06 0.45 13.93
C GLU A 14 21.94 1.31 12.66
N GLU A 15 21.41 0.74 11.57
CA GLU A 15 21.13 1.43 10.29
C GLU A 15 20.21 2.67 10.40
N HIS A 16 19.52 2.82 11.54
CA HIS A 16 18.52 3.86 11.76
C HIS A 16 18.79 4.73 13.00
N GLU A 17 19.93 4.56 13.68
CA GLU A 17 20.27 5.34 14.88
C GLU A 17 20.33 6.85 14.60
N ASN A 18 20.86 7.24 13.44
CA ASN A 18 21.01 8.65 13.05
C ASN A 18 19.79 9.21 12.30
N ARG A 19 18.65 8.49 12.29
CA ARG A 19 17.46 8.89 11.51
C ARG A 19 16.29 9.24 12.43
N GLU A 20 15.85 10.48 12.36
CA GLU A 20 14.60 10.91 13.00
C GLU A 20 13.40 10.45 12.15
N VAL A 21 12.91 9.24 12.41
CA VAL A 21 11.77 8.65 11.69
C VAL A 21 10.71 8.15 12.68
N ILE A 22 9.48 8.65 12.53
CA ILE A 22 8.32 8.11 13.25
C ILE A 22 7.84 6.83 12.55
N TRP A 23 8.07 5.68 13.17
CA TRP A 23 7.68 4.38 12.64
C TRP A 23 6.21 4.04 12.95
N GLN A 24 5.44 3.81 11.90
CA GLN A 24 4.02 3.41 11.95
C GLN A 24 3.91 1.95 11.50
N ILE A 25 4.34 1.04 12.38
CA ILE A 25 4.38 -0.40 12.12
C ILE A 25 2.99 -0.99 12.41
N ALA A 26 2.51 -1.85 11.51
CA ALA A 26 1.25 -2.57 11.71
C ALA A 26 1.36 -3.53 12.91
N ALA A 27 0.43 -3.40 13.86
CA ALA A 27 0.41 -4.27 15.03
C ALA A 27 -0.11 -5.67 14.67
N ARG A 28 0.50 -6.71 15.24
CA ARG A 28 -0.02 -8.08 15.11
C ARG A 28 -1.35 -8.19 15.84
N ARG A 29 -2.33 -8.84 15.21
CA ARG A 29 -3.69 -9.00 15.79
C ARG A 29 -3.68 -9.60 17.21
N SER A 30 -2.75 -10.52 17.48
CA SER A 30 -2.59 -11.17 18.79
C SER A 30 -2.27 -10.20 19.94
N THR A 31 -1.67 -9.05 19.65
CA THR A 31 -1.26 -8.06 20.68
C THR A 31 -2.44 -7.34 21.32
N TYR A 32 -3.55 -7.19 20.61
CA TYR A 32 -4.74 -6.51 21.10
C TYR A 32 -5.99 -7.39 21.10
N SER A 33 -5.93 -8.62 20.57
CA SER A 33 -7.05 -9.56 20.62
C SER A 33 -7.38 -10.03 22.04
N ARG A 34 -6.42 -9.97 22.96
CA ARG A 34 -6.59 -10.31 24.39
C ARG A 34 -7.38 -9.26 25.17
N LEU A 35 -7.55 -8.05 24.61
CA LEU A 35 -8.36 -7.01 25.23
C LEU A 35 -9.85 -7.32 25.02
N ASN A 36 -10.68 -6.98 26.01
CA ASN A 36 -12.12 -7.08 25.88
C ASN A 36 -12.61 -6.19 24.71
N LYS A 37 -13.38 -6.76 23.78
CA LYS A 37 -13.89 -6.04 22.60
C LYS A 37 -14.76 -4.83 22.94
N ARG A 38 -15.40 -4.83 24.11
CA ARG A 38 -16.19 -3.71 24.62
C ARG A 38 -15.32 -2.58 25.19
N SER A 39 -14.06 -2.86 25.52
CA SER A 39 -13.12 -1.88 26.06
C SER A 39 -12.85 -0.74 25.08
N VAL A 40 -12.78 0.48 25.61
CA VAL A 40 -12.39 1.68 24.87
C VAL A 40 -10.99 1.50 24.25
N LEU A 41 -10.06 0.88 24.98
CA LEU A 41 -8.69 0.64 24.52
C LEU A 41 -8.64 -0.26 23.28
N TYR A 42 -9.47 -1.32 23.26
CA TYR A 42 -9.58 -2.21 22.11
C TYR A 42 -10.09 -1.46 20.87
N LYS A 43 -11.16 -0.68 21.04
CA LYS A 43 -11.76 0.11 19.96
C LYS A 43 -10.78 1.14 19.41
N ALA A 44 -10.06 1.84 20.28
CA ALA A 44 -9.04 2.82 19.91
C ALA A 44 -7.90 2.17 19.10
N LYS A 45 -7.31 1.08 19.61
CA LYS A 45 -6.27 0.33 18.87
C LYS A 45 -6.76 -0.14 17.50
N ARG A 46 -7.97 -0.69 17.43
CA ARG A 46 -8.56 -1.14 16.16
C ARG A 46 -8.69 -0.01 15.14
N LYS A 47 -9.08 1.20 15.58
CA LYS A 47 -9.20 2.37 14.72
C LYS A 47 -7.85 2.82 14.18
N ILE A 48 -6.81 2.81 15.03
CA ILE A 48 -5.43 3.13 14.62
C ILE A 48 -4.95 2.13 13.55
N GLU A 49 -5.10 0.83 13.79
CA GLU A 49 -4.67 -0.20 12.83
C GLU A 49 -5.48 -0.16 11.53
N TYR A 50 -6.77 0.19 11.60
CA TYR A 50 -7.59 0.44 10.41
C TYR A 50 -7.04 1.61 9.58
N CYS A 51 -6.67 2.73 10.19
CA CYS A 51 -6.07 3.86 9.48
C CYS A 51 -4.72 3.51 8.82
N LYS A 52 -3.89 2.72 9.51
CA LYS A 52 -2.63 2.19 8.92
C LYS A 52 -2.92 1.31 7.71
N ALA A 53 -3.88 0.40 7.81
CA ALA A 53 -4.28 -0.48 6.72
C ALA A 53 -4.90 0.29 5.54
N GLN A 54 -5.71 1.32 5.80
CA GLN A 54 -6.30 2.18 4.78
C GLN A 54 -5.21 2.92 3.98
N THR A 55 -4.19 3.42 4.67
CA THR A 55 -3.05 4.09 4.03
C THR A 55 -2.30 3.13 3.12
N ARG A 56 -2.04 1.89 3.60
CA ARG A 56 -1.41 0.84 2.79
C ARG A 56 -2.22 0.45 1.57
N ALA A 57 -3.54 0.32 1.71
CA ALA A 57 -4.43 -0.07 0.63
C ALA A 57 -4.35 0.89 -0.57
N LYS A 58 -4.12 2.20 -0.34
CA LYS A 58 -3.92 3.18 -1.42
C LYS A 58 -2.71 2.85 -2.30
N VAL A 59 -1.62 2.40 -1.69
CA VAL A 59 -0.39 2.04 -2.40
C VAL A 59 -0.51 0.65 -3.02
N GLU A 60 -1.08 -0.31 -2.29
CA GLU A 60 -1.25 -1.70 -2.75
C GLU A 60 -2.20 -1.81 -3.96
N HIS A 61 -3.16 -0.88 -4.12
CA HIS A 61 -4.15 -0.93 -5.20
C HIS A 61 -3.53 -0.82 -6.61
N PRO A 62 -2.72 0.20 -6.95
CA PRO A 62 -1.98 0.24 -8.22
C PRO A 62 -1.15 -1.01 -8.50
N PHE A 63 -0.43 -1.53 -7.50
CA PHE A 63 0.36 -2.76 -7.66
C PHE A 63 -0.52 -3.97 -8.00
N ARG A 64 -1.70 -4.08 -7.38
CA ARG A 64 -2.68 -5.12 -7.72
C ARG A 64 -3.14 -4.98 -9.17
N VAL A 65 -3.45 -3.77 -9.62
CA VAL A 65 -3.86 -3.50 -11.01
C VAL A 65 -2.76 -3.93 -11.98
N ILE A 66 -1.53 -3.49 -11.75
CA ILE A 66 -0.38 -3.86 -12.58
C ILE A 66 -0.16 -5.38 -12.63
N LYS A 67 -0.24 -6.07 -11.50
CA LYS A 67 -0.01 -7.52 -11.44
C LYS A 67 -1.16 -8.36 -11.98
N ARG A 68 -2.42 -7.95 -11.75
CA ARG A 68 -3.61 -8.77 -12.03
C ARG A 68 -4.31 -8.36 -13.32
N GLN A 69 -4.49 -7.07 -13.58
CA GLN A 69 -5.15 -6.58 -14.80
C GLN A 69 -4.17 -6.53 -15.97
N PHE A 70 -2.94 -6.04 -15.74
CA PHE A 70 -1.92 -5.95 -16.78
C PHE A 70 -0.96 -7.16 -16.83
N GLY A 71 -1.09 -8.11 -15.90
CA GLY A 71 -0.34 -9.37 -15.92
C GLY A 71 1.16 -9.25 -15.65
N TYR A 72 1.64 -8.13 -15.10
CA TYR A 72 3.06 -7.94 -14.82
C TYR A 72 3.50 -8.69 -13.55
N VAL A 73 3.65 -10.01 -13.67
CA VAL A 73 4.06 -10.91 -12.59
C VAL A 73 5.56 -11.25 -12.66
N LYS A 74 6.18 -11.12 -13.84
CA LYS A 74 7.61 -11.36 -14.09
C LYS A 74 8.17 -10.30 -15.04
N VAL A 75 9.47 -10.04 -14.94
CA VAL A 75 10.20 -9.20 -15.91
C VAL A 75 10.20 -9.86 -17.28
N ARG A 76 10.02 -9.07 -18.34
CA ARG A 76 9.94 -9.58 -19.71
C ARG A 76 11.22 -9.35 -20.50
N PHE A 77 11.93 -8.26 -20.23
CA PHE A 77 13.05 -7.84 -21.04
C PHE A 77 14.40 -8.21 -20.42
N ARG A 78 15.39 -8.49 -21.27
CA ARG A 78 16.79 -8.59 -20.86
C ARG A 78 17.35 -7.16 -20.76
N GLY A 79 17.43 -6.64 -19.53
CA GLY A 79 17.99 -5.33 -19.21
C GLY A 79 17.11 -4.49 -18.27
N LEU A 80 17.73 -3.86 -17.27
CA LEU A 80 17.02 -3.05 -16.26
C LEU A 80 16.27 -1.88 -16.88
N MET A 81 16.92 -1.12 -17.77
CA MET A 81 16.32 0.04 -18.43
C MET A 81 14.99 -0.28 -19.12
N LYS A 82 14.93 -1.38 -19.88
CA LYS A 82 13.72 -1.79 -20.60
C LYS A 82 12.58 -2.20 -19.65
N ASN A 83 12.92 -2.87 -18.54
CA ASN A 83 11.92 -3.22 -17.52
C ASN A 83 11.44 -1.99 -16.74
N THR A 84 12.32 -1.04 -16.43
CA THR A 84 11.95 0.22 -15.77
C THR A 84 11.02 1.05 -16.65
N ALA A 85 11.33 1.16 -17.94
CA ALA A 85 10.45 1.83 -18.90
C ALA A 85 9.06 1.15 -18.95
N GLN A 86 9.01 -0.18 -19.07
CA GLN A 86 7.76 -0.94 -19.04
C GLN A 86 6.97 -0.69 -17.75
N LEU A 87 7.62 -0.73 -16.59
CA LEU A 87 6.98 -0.52 -15.30
C LEU A 87 6.40 0.89 -15.18
N THR A 88 7.15 1.91 -15.62
CA THR A 88 6.72 3.31 -15.62
C THR A 88 5.47 3.49 -16.47
N THR A 89 5.46 2.92 -17.68
CA THR A 89 4.28 2.92 -18.57
C THR A 89 3.08 2.22 -17.91
N LEU A 90 3.29 1.07 -17.27
CA LEU A 90 2.22 0.34 -16.57
C LEU A 90 1.64 1.13 -15.39
N PHE A 91 2.46 1.90 -14.67
CA PHE A 91 1.97 2.80 -13.64
C PHE A 91 1.10 3.93 -14.22
N ALA A 92 1.51 4.53 -15.33
CA ALA A 92 0.69 5.54 -16.03
C ALA A 92 -0.65 4.94 -16.49
N LEU A 93 -0.64 3.75 -17.09
CA LEU A 93 -1.86 3.04 -17.49
C LEU A 93 -2.73 2.62 -16.31
N SER A 94 -2.12 2.24 -15.18
CA SER A 94 -2.85 1.92 -13.95
C SER A 94 -3.63 3.13 -13.44
N ASN A 95 -3.06 4.35 -13.53
CA ASN A 95 -3.77 5.56 -13.15
C ASN A 95 -5.01 5.79 -14.01
N LEU A 96 -4.88 5.62 -15.34
CA LEU A 96 -6.02 5.71 -16.25
C LEU A 96 -7.08 4.64 -15.95
N TRP A 97 -6.66 3.40 -15.71
CA TRP A 97 -7.57 2.31 -15.36
C TRP A 97 -8.35 2.57 -14.06
N MET A 98 -7.70 3.17 -13.06
CA MET A 98 -8.36 3.56 -11.80
C MET A 98 -9.37 4.68 -12.01
N ALA A 99 -9.06 5.65 -12.87
CA ALA A 99 -9.94 6.78 -13.21
C ALA A 99 -11.05 6.43 -14.22
N ARG A 100 -11.04 5.22 -14.81
CA ARG A 100 -11.91 4.86 -15.94
C ARG A 100 -13.39 5.19 -15.77
N LYS A 101 -13.97 5.03 -14.57
CA LYS A 101 -15.39 5.33 -14.34
C LYS A 101 -15.70 6.82 -14.50
N GLN A 102 -14.80 7.67 -14.01
CA GLN A 102 -14.91 9.12 -14.18
C GLN A 102 -14.70 9.51 -15.64
N LEU A 103 -13.68 8.94 -16.29
CA LEU A 103 -13.34 9.23 -17.68
C LEU A 103 -14.43 8.80 -18.67
N MET A 104 -15.05 7.62 -18.46
CA MET A 104 -16.14 7.13 -19.31
C MET A 104 -17.43 7.94 -19.11
N GLY A 105 -17.77 8.30 -17.88
CA GLY A 105 -18.92 9.17 -17.60
C GLY A 105 -18.78 10.59 -18.17
N MET A 106 -17.55 11.10 -18.33
CA MET A 106 -17.29 12.36 -19.03
C MET A 106 -17.50 12.27 -20.54
N GLY A 107 -17.36 11.07 -21.12
CA GLY A 107 -17.61 10.82 -22.55
C GLY A 107 -19.10 10.80 -22.88
N GLU A 108 -19.92 10.25 -21.98
CA GLU A 108 -21.39 10.17 -22.14
C GLU A 108 -22.09 11.52 -21.98
N LEU A 109 -21.55 12.44 -21.17
CA LEU A 109 -22.10 13.80 -20.97
C LEU A 109 -21.74 14.78 -22.09
N ARG A 110 -20.93 14.37 -23.07
CA ARG A 110 -20.47 15.20 -24.20
C ARG A 110 -21.09 14.79 -25.55
N VAL A 111 -22.10 13.93 -25.53
CA VAL A 111 -22.91 13.55 -26.70
C VAL A 111 -24.28 14.18 -26.60
#